data_AF-A0A9D6N435-F1
#
_entry.id   AF-A0A9D6N435-F1
#
_cell.length_a   1.000
_cell.length_b   1.000
_cell.length_c   1.000
_cell.angle_alpha   90.00
_cell.angle_beta   90.00
_cell.angle_gamma   90.00
#
_symmetry.space_group_name_H-M   'P 1'
#
loop_
_entity.id
_entity.type
_entity.pdbx_description
1 polymer ?
#
loop_
_entity_poly.entity_id
_entity_poly.type
_entity_poly.pdbx_seq_one_letter_code
_entity_poly.pdbx_strand_id
1 'polypeptide(L)'
;MDTTPSTVFRKAALKKVTLGILGCLLMAGVCVAFAFAGYMPGNPFMLIPAAIPFVYACIGGSELITGRPYQQLADAWMSLKGWQRGVVGTLIVLVAGFLIVVVMVGVVMMFT
;
A
#
# COMPACT_ATOMS: atom_id res chain seq x y z
N MET A 1 9.26 -33.15 -10.05
CA MET A 1 9.11 -32.09 -9.03
C MET A 1 7.97 -31.20 -9.51
N ASP A 2 6.75 -31.50 -9.10
CA ASP A 2 5.54 -30.87 -9.62
C ASP A 2 5.41 -29.44 -9.10
N THR A 3 5.80 -28.47 -9.93
CA THR A 3 5.54 -27.06 -9.69
C THR A 3 4.06 -26.79 -9.94
N THR A 4 3.22 -27.06 -8.94
CA THR A 4 1.81 -26.69 -9.01
C THR A 4 1.68 -25.18 -9.22
N PRO A 5 0.72 -24.70 -10.03
CA PRO A 5 0.60 -23.29 -10.44
C PRO A 5 0.54 -22.32 -9.24
N SER A 6 0.06 -22.77 -8.09
CA SER A 6 0.02 -22.00 -6.84
C SER A 6 1.40 -21.50 -6.36
N THR A 7 2.47 -22.26 -6.60
CA THR A 7 3.82 -21.93 -6.12
C THR A 7 4.50 -20.85 -6.95
N VAL A 8 4.25 -20.81 -8.25
CA VAL A 8 4.77 -19.79 -9.18
C VAL A 8 4.12 -18.44 -8.88
N PHE A 9 2.80 -18.44 -8.66
CA PHE A 9 2.04 -17.24 -8.29
C PHE A 9 2.46 -16.65 -6.95
N ARG A 10 2.62 -17.49 -5.92
CA ARG A 10 3.11 -17.02 -4.60
C ARG A 10 4.47 -16.35 -4.70
N LYS A 11 5.41 -16.89 -5.49
CA LYS A 11 6.74 -16.29 -5.70
C LYS A 11 6.67 -14.96 -6.46
N ALA A 12 5.76 -14.82 -7.43
CA ALA A 12 5.56 -13.56 -8.14
C ALA A 12 4.93 -12.49 -7.25
N ALA A 13 3.92 -12.83 -6.44
CA ALA A 13 3.32 -11.93 -5.46
C ALA A 13 4.36 -11.49 -4.40
N LEU A 14 5.17 -12.42 -3.90
CA LEU A 14 6.24 -12.13 -2.95
C LEU A 14 7.28 -11.17 -3.53
N LYS A 15 7.65 -11.32 -4.82
CA LYS A 15 8.54 -10.38 -5.50
C LYS A 15 7.93 -8.97 -5.57
N LYS A 16 6.64 -8.84 -5.88
CA LYS A 16 5.96 -7.52 -5.91
C LYS A 16 5.86 -6.89 -4.53
N VAL A 17 5.54 -7.67 -3.49
CA VAL A 17 5.54 -7.22 -2.09
C VAL A 17 6.93 -6.74 -1.68
N THR A 18 7.95 -7.55 -1.97
CA THR A 18 9.34 -7.21 -1.61
C THR A 18 9.79 -5.95 -2.32
N LEU A 19 9.50 -5.82 -3.62
CA LEU A 19 9.81 -4.63 -4.40
C LEU A 19 9.07 -3.39 -3.88
N GLY A 20 7.78 -3.54 -3.53
CA GLY A 20 6.96 -2.47 -2.98
C GLY A 20 7.45 -1.99 -1.61
N ILE A 21 7.74 -2.92 -0.69
CA ILE A 21 8.29 -2.60 0.64
C ILE A 21 9.66 -1.95 0.51
N LEU A 22 10.54 -2.49 -0.34
CA LEU A 22 11.87 -1.92 -0.56
C LEU A 22 11.76 -0.51 -1.15
N GLY A 23 10.84 -0.30 -2.09
CA GLY A 23 10.54 1.01 -2.66
C GLY A 23 9.96 1.99 -1.62
N CYS A 24 9.08 1.54 -0.73
CA CYS A 24 8.57 2.34 0.38
C CYS A 24 9.67 2.77 1.34
N LEU A 25 10.56 1.85 1.72
CA LEU A 25 11.68 2.13 2.63
C LEU A 25 12.65 3.12 1.99
N LEU A 26 12.97 2.95 0.71
CA LEU A 26 13.81 3.87 -0.03
C LEU A 26 13.17 5.26 -0.07
N MET A 27 11.88 5.35 -0.41
CA MET A 27 11.20 6.62 -0.54
C MET A 27 10.97 7.32 0.81
N ALA A 28 10.71 6.57 1.88
CA ALA A 28 10.69 7.07 3.24
C ALA A 28 12.07 7.63 3.64
N GLY A 29 13.15 6.92 3.33
CA GLY A 29 14.52 7.38 3.56
C GLY A 29 14.83 8.68 2.82
N VAL A 30 14.40 8.81 1.56
CA VAL A 30 14.53 10.04 0.75
C VAL A 30 13.74 11.20 1.38
N CYS A 31 12.49 10.95 1.79
CA CYS A 31 11.67 11.97 2.45
C CYS A 31 12.28 12.44 3.77
N VAL A 32 12.81 11.52 4.57
CA VAL A 32 13.50 11.82 5.83
C VAL A 32 14.78 12.60 5.57
N ALA A 33 15.58 12.21 4.56
CA ALA A 33 16.79 12.94 4.18
C ALA A 33 16.50 14.38 3.73
N PHE A 34 15.43 14.59 2.95
CA PHE A 34 14.97 15.93 2.58
C PHE A 34 14.47 16.74 3.79
N ALA A 35 13.78 16.10 4.73
CA ALA A 35 13.34 16.75 5.96
C ALA A 35 14.54 17.21 6.82
N PHE A 36 15.58 16.37 6.98
CA PHE A 36 16.81 16.75 7.68
C PHE A 36 17.63 17.83 6.93
N ALA A 37 17.52 17.89 5.60
CA ALA A 37 18.11 18.96 4.80
C ALA A 37 17.33 20.30 4.88
N GLY A 38 16.26 20.37 5.68
CA GLY A 38 15.44 21.58 5.85
C GLY A 38 14.51 21.86 4.66
N TYR A 39 14.28 20.88 3.78
CA TYR A 39 13.39 21.06 2.63
C TYR A 39 11.94 21.10 3.10
N MET A 40 11.35 22.29 3.11
CA MET A 40 9.91 22.48 3.25
C MET A 40 9.28 22.56 1.85
N PRO A 41 8.50 21.56 1.42
CA PRO A 41 7.84 21.64 0.13
C PRO A 41 6.82 22.80 0.15
N GLY A 42 7.04 23.79 -0.72
CA GLY A 42 6.11 24.92 -0.87
C GLY A 42 4.71 24.49 -1.36
N ASN A 43 4.60 23.29 -1.93
CA ASN A 43 3.32 22.66 -2.28
C ASN A 43 3.28 21.19 -1.79
N PRO A 44 2.41 20.84 -0.84
CA PRO A 44 2.29 19.48 -0.31
C PRO A 44 1.86 18.43 -1.38
N PHE A 45 1.24 18.86 -2.48
CA PHE A 45 0.85 17.96 -3.57
C PHE A 45 2.06 17.37 -4.33
N MET A 46 3.25 17.97 -4.24
CA MET A 46 4.46 17.42 -4.86
C MET A 46 4.90 16.08 -4.26
N LEU A 47 4.39 15.73 -3.07
CA LEU A 47 4.70 14.46 -2.41
C LEU A 47 3.76 13.32 -2.83
N ILE A 48 2.69 13.58 -3.59
CA ILE A 48 1.78 12.52 -4.08
C ILE A 48 2.52 11.41 -4.83
N PRO A 49 3.48 11.68 -5.73
CA PRO A 49 4.23 10.63 -6.42
C PRO A 49 5.07 9.76 -5.48
N ALA A 50 5.44 10.27 -4.30
CA ALA A 50 6.17 9.48 -3.31
C ALA A 50 5.32 8.32 -2.73
N ALA A 51 3.99 8.35 -2.93
CA ALA A 51 3.10 7.25 -2.55
C ALA A 51 3.06 6.09 -3.58
N ILE A 52 3.64 6.25 -4.78
CA ILE A 52 3.62 5.21 -5.83
C ILE A 52 4.18 3.86 -5.34
N PRO A 53 5.34 3.80 -4.63
CA PRO A 53 5.86 2.53 -4.12
C PRO A 53 4.91 1.86 -3.12
N PHE A 54 4.18 2.66 -2.34
CA PHE A 54 3.18 2.16 -1.38
C PHE A 54 1.99 1.51 -2.09
N VAL A 55 1.55 2.07 -3.21
CA VAL A 55 0.52 1.44 -4.05
C VAL A 55 0.98 0.05 -4.51
N TYR A 56 2.22 -0.10 -4.96
CA TYR A 56 2.77 -1.41 -5.35
C TYR A 56 2.87 -2.39 -4.17
N ALA A 57 3.23 -1.91 -2.98
CA ALA A 57 3.24 -2.72 -1.77
C ALA A 57 1.83 -3.23 -1.41
N CYS A 58 0.82 -2.37 -1.48
CA CYS A 58 -0.58 -2.72 -1.25
C CYS A 58 -1.12 -3.71 -2.29
N ILE A 59 -0.83 -3.51 -3.58
CA ILE A 59 -1.21 -4.44 -4.65
C ILE A 59 -0.58 -5.81 -4.38
N GLY A 60 0.73 -5.88 -4.16
CA GLY A 60 1.41 -7.13 -3.83
C GLY A 60 0.85 -7.80 -2.57
N GLY A 61 0.58 -7.01 -1.53
CA GLY A 61 0.05 -7.50 -0.26
C GLY A 61 -1.35 -8.11 -0.42
N SER A 62 -2.21 -7.45 -1.19
CA SER A 62 -3.54 -7.96 -1.52
C SER A 62 -3.48 -9.27 -2.31
N GLU A 63 -2.57 -9.39 -3.28
CA GLU A 63 -2.33 -10.62 -4.04
C GLU A 63 -1.79 -11.75 -3.14
N LEU A 64 -0.97 -11.41 -2.14
CA LEU A 64 -0.39 -12.38 -1.21
C LEU A 64 -1.43 -12.90 -0.20
N ILE A 65 -2.28 -12.01 0.35
CA ILE A 65 -3.34 -12.38 1.31
C ILE A 65 -4.43 -13.21 0.62
N THR A 66 -4.85 -12.82 -0.58
CA THR A 66 -5.94 -13.50 -1.29
C THR A 66 -5.49 -14.69 -2.14
N GLY A 67 -4.21 -14.78 -2.47
CA GLY A 67 -3.67 -15.80 -3.37
C GLY A 67 -4.20 -15.70 -4.81
N ARG A 68 -4.80 -14.57 -5.18
CA ARG A 68 -5.39 -14.31 -6.50
C ARG A 68 -4.77 -13.04 -7.11
N PRO A 69 -4.66 -12.96 -8.45
CA PRO A 69 -4.17 -11.76 -9.12
C PRO A 69 -5.09 -10.57 -8.86
N TYR A 70 -4.52 -9.38 -8.75
CA TYR A 70 -5.24 -8.15 -8.42
C TYR A 70 -6.41 -7.86 -9.39
N GLN A 71 -6.26 -8.21 -10.68
CA GLN A 71 -7.31 -8.06 -11.68
C GLN A 71 -8.58 -8.84 -11.30
N GLN A 72 -8.46 -10.07 -10.80
CA GLN A 72 -9.63 -10.85 -10.37
C GLN A 72 -10.29 -10.24 -9.13
N LEU A 73 -9.51 -9.62 -8.24
CA LEU A 73 -10.06 -8.87 -7.11
C LEU A 73 -10.82 -7.63 -7.60
N ALA A 74 -10.28 -6.92 -8.59
CA ALA A 74 -10.92 -5.77 -9.19
C ALA A 74 -12.23 -6.16 -9.91
N ASP A 75 -12.23 -7.26 -10.65
CA ASP A 75 -13.42 -7.78 -11.32
C ASP A 75 -14.48 -8.22 -10.31
N ALA A 76 -14.06 -8.89 -9.24
CA ALA A 76 -14.94 -9.24 -8.13
C ALA A 76 -15.55 -7.99 -7.49
N TRP A 77 -14.74 -6.97 -7.21
CA TRP A 77 -15.18 -5.67 -6.69
C TRP A 77 -16.22 -4.99 -7.59
N MET A 78 -15.99 -5.01 -8.91
CA MET A 78 -16.88 -4.40 -9.90
C MET A 78 -18.17 -5.21 -10.10
N SER A 79 -18.15 -6.52 -9.82
CA SER A 79 -19.33 -7.38 -9.88
C SER A 79 -20.29 -7.23 -8.69
N LEU A 80 -19.87 -6.59 -7.59
CA LEU A 80 -20.75 -6.34 -6.44
C LEU A 80 -21.86 -5.34 -6.79
N LYS A 81 -23.02 -5.53 -6.15
CA LYS A 81 -24.11 -4.55 -6.22
C LYS A 81 -23.64 -3.21 -5.64
N GLY A 82 -24.06 -2.09 -6.24
CA GLY A 82 -23.59 -0.75 -5.87
C GLY A 82 -23.69 -0.42 -4.38
N TRP A 83 -24.70 -0.96 -3.69
CA TRP A 83 -24.87 -0.84 -2.24
C TRP A 83 -23.75 -1.55 -1.43
N GLN A 84 -23.39 -2.78 -1.80
CA GLN A 84 -22.30 -3.52 -1.14
C GLN A 84 -20.95 -2.86 -1.40
N ARG A 85 -20.74 -2.32 -2.61
CA ARG A 85 -19.54 -1.55 -2.94
C ARG A 85 -19.38 -0.33 -2.05
N GLY A 86 -20.50 0.35 -1.75
CA GLY A 86 -20.53 1.48 -0.82
C GLY A 86 -20.08 1.07 0.58
N VAL A 87 -20.72 0.06 1.17
CA VAL A 87 -20.42 -0.40 2.53
C VAL A 87 -18.96 -0.87 2.67
N VAL A 88 -18.48 -1.70 1.75
CA VAL A 88 -17.10 -2.19 1.80
C VAL A 88 -16.11 -1.04 1.56
N GLY A 89 -16.42 -0.11 0.67
CA GLY A 89 -15.60 1.08 0.43
C GLY A 89 -15.48 1.96 1.67
N THR A 90 -16.59 2.24 2.35
CA THR A 90 -16.58 3.01 3.61
C THR A 90 -15.76 2.31 4.69
N LEU A 91 -15.88 0.99 4.82
CA LEU A 91 -15.10 0.23 5.80
C LEU A 91 -13.60 0.31 5.51
N ILE A 92 -13.19 0.22 4.23
CA ILE A 92 -11.78 0.38 3.83
C ILE A 92 -11.28 1.78 4.21
N VAL A 93 -12.05 2.83 3.93
CA VAL A 93 -11.66 4.22 4.26
C VAL A 93 -11.56 4.42 5.78
N LEU A 94 -12.47 3.87 6.56
CA LEU A 94 -12.43 3.95 8.03
C LEU A 94 -11.20 3.26 8.61
N VAL A 95 -10.90 2.04 8.15
CA VAL A 95 -9.71 1.29 8.59
C VAL A 95 -8.43 2.01 8.16
N ALA A 96 -8.35 2.48 6.91
CA ALA A 96 -7.19 3.23 6.42
C ALA A 96 -7.01 4.54 7.19
N GLY A 97 -8.08 5.30 7.42
CA GLY A 97 -8.04 6.54 8.20
C GLY A 97 -7.59 6.30 9.64
N PHE A 98 -8.13 5.26 10.29
CA PHE A 98 -7.70 4.87 11.63
C PHE A 98 -6.22 4.53 11.68
N LEU A 99 -5.71 3.73 10.74
CA LEU A 99 -4.29 3.38 10.66
C LEU A 99 -3.41 4.62 10.44
N ILE A 100 -3.82 5.56 9.59
CA ILE A 100 -3.10 6.82 9.37
C ILE A 100 -2.98 7.59 10.68
N VAL A 101 -4.08 7.74 11.43
CA VAL A 101 -4.07 8.46 12.72
C VAL A 101 -3.15 7.75 13.72
N VAL A 102 -3.23 6.43 13.84
CA VAL A 102 -2.37 5.64 14.75
C VAL A 102 -0.89 5.83 14.41
N VAL A 103 -0.53 5.76 13.13
CA VAL A 103 0.85 5.96 12.68
C VAL A 103 1.31 7.38 12.94
N MET A 104 0.50 8.39 12.59
CA MET A 104 0.84 9.80 12.83
C MET A 104 1.06 10.09 14.32
N VAL A 105 0.16 9.63 15.18
CA VAL A 105 0.28 9.82 16.64
C VAL A 105 1.53 9.13 17.16
N GLY A 106 1.77 7.87 16.78
CA GLY A 106 2.97 7.13 17.20
C GLY A 106 4.27 7.79 16.75
N VAL A 107 4.32 8.29 15.51
CA VAL A 107 5.46 9.03 14.97
C VAL A 107 5.68 10.33 15.74
N VAL A 108 4.64 11.14 15.94
CA VAL A 108 4.75 12.42 16.66
C VAL A 108 5.21 12.20 18.10
N MET A 109 4.66 11.20 18.80
CA MET A 109 5.08 10.87 20.16
C MET A 109 6.52 10.35 20.24
N MET A 110 7.04 9.70 19.18
CA MET A 110 8.44 9.26 19.14
C MET A 110 9.43 10.43 18.96
N PHE A 111 8.99 11.53 18.35
CA PHE A 111 9.79 12.72 18.07
C PHE A 111 9.58 13.88 19.07
N THR A 112 8.64 13.73 20.02
CA THR A 112 8.38 14.68 21.11
C THR A 112 9.06 14.21 22.39
#